data_AF-A0A9P7GEF2-F1
#
_entry.id   AF-A0A9P7GEF2-F1
#
_cell.length_a   1.000
_cell.length_b   1.000
_cell.length_c   1.000
_cell.angle_alpha   90.00
_cell.angle_beta   90.00
_cell.angle_gamma   90.00
#
_symmetry.space_group_name_H-M   'P 1'
#
loop_
_entity.id
_entity.type
_entity.pdbx_description
1 polymer ?
#
loop_
_entity_poly.entity_id
_entity_poly.type
_entity_poly.pdbx_seq_one_letter_code
_entity_poly.pdbx_strand_id
1 'polypeptide(L)'
;MHSPAVPSPVMPSPASVTSRLASYGSAIGSPVDTFMPPPTKPEPRRLYLLRTDSQYDPETKMLVAMLEVPGVRKADVKVTLSTCPWNRVRQITVSGIARPVFAPAASSESADGRPELTIRERKFGEFSRTFAVPSDVNVRPLPPGACE
;
A
#
# COMPACT_ATOMS: atom_id res chain seq x y z
N MET A 1 11.39 41.24 -42.98
CA MET A 1 10.13 40.69 -42.43
C MET A 1 10.25 40.75 -40.92
N HIS A 2 9.57 41.70 -40.30
CA HIS A 2 9.66 42.00 -38.87
C HIS A 2 8.52 41.28 -38.14
N SER A 3 8.85 40.42 -37.17
CA SER A 3 7.88 39.80 -36.26
C SER A 3 7.71 40.68 -35.01
N PRO A 4 6.48 41.06 -34.61
CA PRO A 4 6.27 41.78 -33.35
C PRO A 4 6.16 40.80 -32.17
N ALA A 5 6.90 41.12 -31.10
CA ALA A 5 6.86 40.43 -29.81
C ALA A 5 5.58 40.80 -29.04
N VAL A 6 4.97 39.80 -28.38
CA VAL A 6 3.78 39.97 -27.53
C VAL A 6 4.23 40.17 -26.07
N PRO A 7 3.76 41.20 -25.34
CA PRO A 7 4.09 41.38 -23.94
C PRO A 7 3.19 40.53 -23.01
N SER A 8 3.81 39.88 -22.02
CA SER A 8 3.14 39.14 -20.95
C SER A 8 2.38 40.05 -19.99
N PRO A 9 1.20 39.65 -19.46
CA PRO A 9 0.50 40.43 -18.46
C PRO A 9 1.13 40.28 -17.06
N VAL A 10 1.34 41.43 -16.42
CA VAL A 10 1.78 41.59 -15.03
C VAL A 10 0.63 41.20 -14.08
N MET A 11 0.84 40.20 -13.22
CA MET A 11 -0.05 39.94 -12.09
C MET A 11 0.34 40.83 -10.90
N PRO A 12 -0.58 41.58 -10.27
CA PRO A 12 -0.32 42.20 -8.98
C PRO A 12 -0.55 41.19 -7.84
N SER A 13 0.47 41.00 -6.99
CA SER A 13 0.30 40.48 -5.63
C SER A 13 -0.30 41.58 -4.73
N PRO A 14 -1.37 41.32 -3.99
CA PRO A 14 -1.67 42.07 -2.79
C PRO A 14 -1.15 41.29 -1.57
N ALA A 15 -0.10 41.86 -0.98
CA ALA A 15 0.36 41.56 0.36
C ALA A 15 -0.75 41.78 1.40
N SER A 16 -0.67 40.98 2.46
CA SER A 16 -0.88 41.33 3.87
C SER A 16 -1.93 42.40 4.19
N VAL A 17 -3.07 41.97 4.70
CA VAL A 17 -4.04 42.85 5.38
C VAL A 17 -4.26 42.37 6.82
N THR A 18 -3.58 43.10 7.70
CA THR A 18 -4.03 43.61 9.00
C THR A 18 -4.30 42.63 10.14
N SER A 19 -3.30 42.56 11.02
CA SER A 19 -3.45 42.32 12.46
C SER A 19 -4.64 43.09 13.05
N ARG A 20 -5.63 42.37 13.58
CA ARG A 20 -6.54 42.93 14.59
C ARG A 20 -6.26 42.24 15.91
N LEU A 21 -5.47 42.94 16.72
CA LEU A 21 -5.43 42.82 18.16
C LEU A 21 -6.87 43.03 18.66
N ALA A 22 -7.47 42.01 19.28
CA ALA A 22 -8.62 42.18 20.15
C ALA A 22 -8.19 41.69 21.53
N SER A 23 -8.06 42.65 22.43
CA SER A 23 -7.59 42.47 23.79
C SER A 23 -8.78 42.39 24.75
N TYR A 24 -8.52 41.69 25.86
CA TYR A 24 -9.24 41.64 27.14
C TYR A 24 -10.48 40.72 27.22
N GLY A 25 -10.22 39.57 27.85
CA GLY A 25 -11.21 38.70 28.46
C GLY A 25 -10.51 37.72 29.40
N SER A 26 -9.97 38.21 30.52
CA SER A 26 -9.56 37.34 31.62
C SER A 26 -10.81 36.73 32.26
N ALA A 27 -11.10 35.48 31.93
CA ALA A 27 -11.85 34.59 32.79
C ALA A 27 -10.93 33.42 33.13
N ILE A 28 -10.59 33.33 34.42
CA ILE A 28 -9.91 32.19 35.02
C ILE A 28 -10.84 31.00 34.90
N GLY A 29 -10.48 30.07 34.02
CA GLY A 29 -11.11 28.77 33.89
C GLY A 29 -10.17 27.93 33.02
N SER A 30 -9.38 27.06 33.64
CA SER A 30 -8.54 26.09 32.94
C SER A 30 -9.44 25.23 32.04
N PRO A 31 -9.36 25.33 30.70
CA PRO A 31 -9.77 24.20 29.90
C PRO A 31 -8.64 23.19 30.05
N VAL A 32 -8.93 22.03 30.63
CA VAL A 32 -8.13 20.84 30.32
C VAL A 32 -8.29 20.66 28.82
N ASP A 33 -7.35 21.21 28.08
CA ASP A 33 -7.26 21.14 26.64
C ASP A 33 -7.01 19.68 26.31
N THR A 34 -8.11 18.92 26.28
CA THR A 34 -8.13 17.55 25.84
C THR A 34 -7.92 17.65 24.34
N PHE A 35 -6.65 17.78 23.96
CA PHE A 35 -6.17 17.57 22.60
C PHE A 35 -6.54 16.13 22.25
N MET A 36 -7.78 15.92 21.79
CA MET A 36 -8.12 14.71 21.08
C MET A 36 -7.21 14.71 19.86
N PRO A 37 -6.29 13.73 19.73
CA PRO A 37 -5.55 13.61 18.50
C PRO A 37 -6.58 13.48 17.37
N PRO A 38 -6.44 14.24 16.27
CA PRO A 38 -7.34 14.11 15.14
C PRO A 38 -7.42 12.64 14.73
N PRO A 39 -8.59 12.13 14.32
CA PRO A 39 -8.71 10.75 13.88
C PRO A 39 -7.66 10.50 12.80
N THR A 40 -6.63 9.74 13.14
CA THR A 40 -5.59 9.35 12.20
C THR A 40 -6.29 8.58 11.11
N LYS A 41 -6.51 9.22 9.95
CA LYS A 41 -6.95 8.52 8.75
C LYS A 41 -6.00 7.34 8.59
N PRO A 42 -6.50 6.08 8.52
CA PRO A 42 -5.61 4.96 8.30
C PRO A 42 -4.87 5.26 7.00
N GLU A 43 -3.55 5.45 7.08
CA GLU A 43 -2.77 5.66 5.89
C GLU A 43 -3.03 4.49 4.94
N PRO A 44 -3.21 4.74 3.64
CA PRO A 44 -3.39 3.67 2.68
C PRO A 44 -2.20 2.73 2.79
N ARG A 45 -2.44 1.53 3.33
CA ARG A 45 -1.41 0.53 3.53
C ARG A 45 -0.78 0.25 2.17
N ARG A 46 0.49 0.65 2.01
CA ARG A 46 1.24 0.36 0.80
C ARG A 46 1.44 -1.14 0.72
N LEU A 47 0.66 -1.79 -0.14
CA LEU A 47 0.78 -3.22 -0.37
C LEU A 47 2.09 -3.53 -1.07
N TYR A 48 2.76 -4.57 -0.59
CA TYR A 48 3.91 -5.14 -1.26
C TYR A 48 3.45 -5.77 -2.58
N LEU A 49 3.94 -5.23 -3.70
CA LEU A 49 3.69 -5.77 -5.03
C LEU A 49 4.57 -6.98 -5.29
N LEU A 50 3.93 -8.14 -5.45
CA LEU A 50 4.58 -9.38 -5.86
C LEU A 50 5.05 -9.28 -7.32
N ARG A 51 6.24 -9.82 -7.59
CA ARG A 51 6.62 -10.14 -8.97
C ARG A 51 5.71 -11.24 -9.46
N THR A 52 5.18 -11.06 -10.66
CA THR A 52 4.09 -11.87 -11.21
C THR A 52 4.30 -12.02 -12.70
N ASP A 53 4.28 -13.26 -13.17
CA ASP A 53 4.17 -13.59 -14.58
C ASP A 53 2.82 -14.28 -14.82
N SER A 54 2.21 -14.02 -15.96
CA SER A 54 0.93 -14.62 -16.33
C SER A 54 0.91 -15.00 -17.80
N GLN A 55 0.46 -16.20 -18.09
CA GLN A 55 0.28 -16.71 -19.44
C GLN A 55 -1.15 -17.22 -19.59
N TYR A 56 -1.82 -16.78 -20.64
CA TYR A 56 -3.12 -17.33 -21.03
C TYR A 56 -2.97 -18.07 -22.36
N ASP A 57 -3.37 -19.34 -22.36
CA ASP A 57 -3.45 -20.14 -23.58
C ASP A 57 -4.91 -20.13 -24.09
N PRO A 58 -5.18 -19.54 -25.27
CA PRO A 58 -6.53 -19.46 -25.83
C PRO A 58 -7.09 -20.81 -26.29
N GLU A 59 -6.23 -21.80 -26.60
CA GLU A 59 -6.67 -23.11 -27.09
C GLU A 59 -7.18 -23.97 -25.93
N THR A 60 -6.40 -24.09 -24.87
CA THR A 60 -6.78 -24.84 -23.65
C THR A 60 -7.65 -24.03 -22.68
N LYS A 61 -7.78 -22.72 -22.91
CA LYS A 61 -8.46 -21.75 -22.02
C LYS A 61 -7.88 -21.74 -20.60
N MET A 62 -6.59 -22.06 -20.48
CA MET A 62 -5.90 -22.12 -19.20
C MET A 62 -5.15 -20.81 -18.92
N LEU A 63 -5.43 -20.21 -17.76
CA LEU A 63 -4.64 -19.11 -17.21
C LEU A 63 -3.67 -19.66 -16.17
N VAL A 64 -2.37 -19.51 -16.42
CA VAL A 64 -1.30 -19.81 -15.48
C VAL A 64 -0.73 -18.51 -14.94
N ALA A 65 -0.72 -18.34 -13.62
CA ALA A 65 -0.12 -17.20 -12.95
C ALA A 65 0.95 -17.67 -11.97
N MET A 66 2.18 -17.21 -12.15
CA MET A 66 3.31 -17.46 -11.25
C MET A 66 3.56 -16.22 -10.41
N LEU A 67 3.65 -16.37 -9.10
CA LEU A 67 3.89 -15.26 -8.17
C LEU A 67 5.10 -15.59 -7.28
N GLU A 68 6.09 -14.69 -7.23
CA GLU A 68 7.23 -14.83 -6.33
C GLU A 68 6.85 -14.38 -4.91
N VAL A 69 6.70 -15.31 -3.98
CA VAL A 69 6.33 -15.03 -2.59
C VAL A 69 7.41 -15.55 -1.61
N PRO A 70 8.60 -14.92 -1.57
CA PRO A 70 9.74 -15.46 -0.85
C PRO A 70 9.58 -15.40 0.68
N GLY A 71 9.80 -16.52 1.35
CA GLY A 71 9.77 -16.62 2.82
C GLY A 71 8.39 -16.59 3.45
N VAL A 72 7.34 -16.80 2.66
CA VAL A 72 5.97 -16.97 3.16
C VAL A 72 5.61 -18.45 3.11
N ARG A 73 5.10 -18.99 4.21
CA ARG A 73 4.66 -20.39 4.26
C ARG A 73 3.40 -20.55 3.42
N LYS A 74 3.23 -21.71 2.77
CA LYS A 74 2.03 -22.00 1.96
C LYS A 74 0.72 -21.79 2.72
N ALA A 75 0.68 -22.15 4.00
CA ALA A 75 -0.48 -21.99 4.88
C ALA A 75 -0.85 -20.51 5.14
N ASP A 76 0.10 -19.59 4.99
CA ASP A 76 -0.10 -18.16 5.18
C ASP A 76 -0.52 -17.44 3.88
N VAL A 77 -0.58 -18.16 2.75
CA VAL A 77 -1.06 -17.66 1.47
C VAL A 77 -2.54 -18.03 1.29
N LYS A 78 -3.37 -17.02 1.03
CA LYS A 78 -4.80 -17.20 0.76
C LYS A 78 -5.08 -16.95 -0.71
N VAL A 79 -5.76 -17.89 -1.34
CA VAL A 79 -6.25 -17.78 -2.72
C VAL A 79 -7.77 -17.85 -2.67
N THR A 80 -8.44 -16.78 -3.12
CA THR A 80 -9.90 -16.66 -3.07
C THR A 80 -10.45 -16.32 -4.44
N LEU A 81 -11.53 -16.99 -4.83
CA LEU A 81 -12.31 -16.64 -6.02
C LEU A 81 -13.57 -15.90 -5.56
N SER A 82 -13.72 -14.64 -5.99
CA SER A 82 -14.87 -13.81 -5.64
C SER A 82 -15.44 -13.12 -6.86
N THR A 83 -16.65 -12.59 -6.74
CA THR A 83 -17.27 -11.75 -7.77
C THR A 83 -17.30 -10.32 -7.25
N CYS A 84 -16.71 -9.40 -8.01
CA CYS A 84 -16.73 -7.98 -7.66
C CYS A 84 -18.19 -7.47 -7.69
N PRO A 85 -18.69 -6.83 -6.61
CA PRO A 85 -20.10 -6.46 -6.52
C PRO A 85 -20.50 -5.35 -7.49
N TRP A 86 -19.55 -4.48 -7.87
CA TRP A 86 -19.82 -3.31 -8.72
C TRP A 86 -19.87 -3.64 -10.21
N ASN A 87 -18.91 -4.42 -10.71
CA ASN A 87 -18.79 -4.72 -12.15
C ASN A 87 -19.08 -6.19 -12.49
N ARG A 88 -19.40 -7.02 -11.48
CA ARG A 88 -19.72 -8.45 -11.62
C ARG A 88 -18.61 -9.31 -12.25
N VAL A 89 -17.40 -8.78 -12.39
CA VAL A 89 -16.23 -9.53 -12.86
C VAL A 89 -15.81 -10.53 -11.79
N ARG A 90 -15.58 -11.79 -12.18
CA ARG A 90 -14.98 -12.79 -11.28
C ARG A 90 -13.49 -12.53 -11.16
N GLN A 91 -12.97 -12.73 -9.96
CA GLN A 91 -11.62 -12.34 -9.59
C GLN A 91 -10.98 -13.41 -8.73
N ILE A 92 -9.77 -13.83 -9.11
CA ILE A 92 -8.89 -14.62 -8.23
C ILE A 92 -7.99 -13.63 -7.50
N THR A 93 -8.04 -13.63 -6.17
CA THR A 93 -7.19 -12.82 -5.31
C THR A 93 -6.23 -13.71 -4.54
N VAL A 94 -4.94 -13.42 -4.68
CA VAL A 94 -3.85 -14.02 -3.90
C VAL A 94 -3.40 -12.99 -2.88
N SER A 95 -3.48 -13.32 -1.59
CA SER A 95 -3.14 -12.39 -0.51
C SER A 95 -2.44 -13.09 0.66
N GLY A 96 -1.74 -12.30 1.47
CA GLY A 96 -1.01 -12.78 2.63
C GLY A 96 -0.12 -11.71 3.26
N ILE A 97 0.73 -12.12 4.18
CA ILE A 97 1.64 -11.23 4.92
C ILE A 97 3.06 -11.81 4.89
N ALA A 98 4.00 -11.07 4.29
CA ALA A 98 5.42 -11.36 4.40
C ALA A 98 5.97 -10.71 5.67
N ARG A 99 6.43 -11.52 6.63
CA ARG A 99 6.94 -11.03 7.92
C ARG A 99 8.44 -10.71 7.85
N PRO A 100 8.91 -9.74 8.66
CA PRO A 100 10.34 -9.56 8.90
C PRO A 100 11.01 -10.83 9.38
N VAL A 101 12.23 -11.09 8.90
CA VAL A 101 13.10 -12.14 9.47
C VAL A 101 13.82 -11.61 10.69
N PHE A 102 14.32 -10.37 10.62
CA PHE A 102 15.03 -9.71 11.71
C PHE A 102 14.10 -8.77 12.48
N ALA A 103 14.44 -8.55 13.75
CA ALA A 103 13.75 -7.60 14.60
C ALA A 103 13.83 -6.18 14.00
N PRO A 104 12.87 -5.28 14.33
CA PRO A 104 12.98 -3.88 13.96
C PRO A 104 14.28 -3.28 14.47
N ALA A 105 14.97 -2.49 13.64
CA ALA A 105 16.25 -1.85 13.98
C ALA A 105 16.19 -0.97 15.25
N ALA A 106 15.00 -0.53 15.66
CA ALA A 106 14.78 0.22 16.89
C ALA A 106 14.79 -0.64 18.18
N SER A 107 14.82 -1.97 18.06
CA SER A 107 14.72 -2.92 19.19
C SER A 107 15.96 -3.81 19.36
N SER A 108 16.98 -3.62 18.53
CA SER A 108 18.16 -4.48 18.45
C SER A 108 19.40 -3.75 18.96
N GLU A 109 19.57 -3.68 20.28
CA GLU A 109 20.90 -3.59 20.86
C GLU A 109 21.49 -5.00 20.86
N SER A 110 22.69 -5.15 20.29
CA SER A 110 23.43 -6.42 20.42
C SER A 110 23.65 -6.71 21.90
N ALA A 111 23.77 -7.97 22.31
CA ALA A 111 24.08 -8.34 23.70
C ALA A 111 25.34 -7.62 24.26
N ASP A 112 26.23 -7.19 23.36
CA ASP A 112 27.46 -6.44 23.65
C ASP A 112 27.29 -4.89 23.58
N GLY A 113 26.07 -4.37 23.55
CA GLY A 113 25.76 -2.92 23.52
C GLY A 113 26.11 -2.21 22.22
N ARG A 114 26.40 -2.95 21.14
CA ARG A 114 26.69 -2.39 19.81
C ARG A 114 25.42 -2.27 18.97
N PRO A 115 25.29 -1.22 18.14
CA PRO A 115 24.16 -1.12 17.22
C PRO A 115 24.18 -2.30 16.24
N GLU A 116 23.06 -3.03 16.15
CA GLU A 116 22.93 -4.14 15.19
C GLU A 116 22.94 -3.59 13.76
N LEU A 117 24.00 -3.89 13.00
CA LEU A 117 24.16 -3.44 11.61
C LEU A 117 23.40 -4.38 10.67
N THR A 118 22.08 -4.22 10.61
CA THR A 118 21.22 -5.06 9.76
C THR A 118 20.82 -4.35 8.48
N ILE A 119 21.43 -4.75 7.36
CA ILE A 119 21.02 -4.29 6.02
C ILE A 119 19.79 -5.09 5.58
N ARG A 120 18.70 -4.39 5.25
CA ARG A 120 17.43 -5.01 4.89
C ARG A 120 16.97 -4.60 3.50
N GLU A 121 17.20 -5.49 2.54
CA GLU A 121 16.81 -5.27 1.14
C GLU A 121 15.45 -5.90 0.80
N ARG A 122 15.08 -6.97 1.51
CA ARG A 122 13.83 -7.70 1.26
C ARG A 122 12.63 -6.84 1.64
N LYS A 123 11.72 -6.66 0.67
CA LYS A 123 10.39 -6.09 0.90
C LYS A 123 9.53 -7.05 1.73
N PHE A 124 8.70 -6.48 2.59
CA PHE A 124 7.86 -7.19 3.54
C PHE A 124 6.58 -6.39 3.78
N GLY A 125 5.56 -7.03 4.36
CA GLY A 125 4.25 -6.44 4.61
C GLY A 125 3.12 -7.25 3.98
N GLU A 126 1.93 -6.65 4.02
CA GLU A 126 0.74 -7.22 3.40
C GLU A 126 0.89 -7.16 1.87
N PHE A 127 0.54 -8.25 1.20
CA PHE A 127 0.46 -8.31 -0.26
C PHE A 127 -0.93 -8.75 -0.68
N SER A 128 -1.36 -8.23 -1.82
CA SER A 128 -2.58 -8.67 -2.50
C SER A 128 -2.40 -8.48 -4.01
N ARG A 129 -2.72 -9.51 -4.78
CA ARG A 129 -2.75 -9.46 -6.24
C ARG A 129 -4.05 -10.10 -6.73
N THR A 130 -4.73 -9.38 -7.61
CA THR A 130 -6.03 -9.81 -8.16
C THR A 130 -5.92 -10.00 -9.67
N PHE A 131 -6.47 -11.10 -10.16
CA PHE A 131 -6.59 -11.43 -11.58
C PHE A 131 -8.07 -11.49 -11.94
N ALA A 132 -8.48 -10.70 -12.93
CA ALA A 132 -9.80 -10.85 -13.53
C ALA A 132 -9.86 -12.17 -14.30
N VAL A 133 -10.94 -12.92 -14.10
CA VAL A 133 -11.14 -14.22 -14.74
C VAL A 133 -12.54 -14.30 -15.35
N PRO A 134 -12.72 -15.12 -16.40
CA PRO A 134 -14.04 -15.43 -16.96
C PRO A 134 -15.03 -15.98 -15.92
N SER A 135 -16.32 -15.84 -16.23
CA SER A 135 -17.41 -16.21 -15.32
C SER A 135 -17.53 -17.71 -15.06
N ASP A 136 -16.96 -18.54 -15.94
CA ASP A 136 -17.00 -20.01 -15.91
C ASP A 136 -15.78 -20.66 -15.23
N VAL A 137 -14.81 -19.86 -14.79
CA VAL A 137 -13.59 -20.38 -14.13
C VAL A 137 -13.92 -21.19 -12.87
N ASN A 138 -13.35 -22.39 -12.79
CA ASN A 138 -13.44 -23.25 -11.62
C ASN A 138 -12.08 -23.39 -10.97
N VAL A 139 -12.03 -23.28 -9.64
CA VAL A 139 -10.80 -23.49 -8.87
C VAL A 139 -10.76 -24.95 -8.45
N ARG A 140 -9.67 -25.63 -8.83
CA ARG A 140 -9.35 -26.97 -8.32
C ARG A 140 -7.99 -26.89 -7.62
N PRO A 141 -7.89 -27.28 -6.34
CA PRO A 141 -6.59 -27.43 -5.71
C PRO A 141 -5.81 -28.52 -6.45
N LEU A 142 -4.54 -28.24 -6.77
CA LEU A 142 -3.65 -29.29 -7.26
C LEU A 142 -3.50 -30.38 -6.20
N PRO A 143 -3.48 -31.66 -6.59
CA PRO A 143 -3.23 -32.75 -5.66
C PRO A 143 -1.86 -32.55 -4.99
N PRO A 144 -1.72 -32.94 -3.70
CA PRO A 144 -0.42 -32.90 -3.04
C PRO A 144 0.57 -33.80 -3.81
N GLY A 145 1.65 -33.24 -4.32
CA GLY A 145 2.69 -33.96 -5.09
C GLY A 145 2.90 -33.54 -6.55
N ALA A 146 2.12 -32.59 -7.09
CA ALA A 146 2.26 -32.15 -8.49
C ALA A 146 3.40 -31.14 -8.74
N CYS A 147 4.20 -30.82 -7.72
CA CYS A 147 5.37 -29.93 -7.84
C CYS A 147 6.53 -30.59 -7.12
N GLU A 148 7.17 -31.56 -7.78
CA GLU A 148 8.48 -32.10 -7.43
C GLU A 148 9.44 -31.83 -8.59
#